data_AF-A0A7S2YLN4-F1
#
_entry.id   AF-A0A7S2YLN4-F1
#
_cell.length_a   1.000
_cell.length_b   1.000
_cell.length_c   1.000
_cell.angle_alpha   90.00
_cell.angle_beta   90.00
_cell.angle_gamma   90.00
#
_symmetry.space_group_name_H-M   'P 1'
#
loop_
_entity.id
_entity.type
_entity.pdbx_description
1 polymer ?
#
loop_
_entity_poly.entity_id
_entity_poly.type
_entity_poly.pdbx_seq_one_letter_code
_entity_poly.pdbx_strand_id
1 'polypeptide(L)'
;MQELRRVKSGVLGEEDNMVTLHDVLDAQHVYDTTKDETYLRRVVMPLEVLLTNYKRVVVKDSAVNAICYGAKLMIPGLLRFADGIEINDEVVLMTTKGEAIAVAIAQMTTSVMATVDHGVVAKIKRVIMERDVYPRRWGLGPMAQRKKNMIKEGKLDKHGKPNANTPSDFLQSYKDFSKSKPSGLSGSSDSATAEAPSTPAKEEKEAMDVDESPADDGDKKRSADDDEANGSEKKKNKKDKKKKKDKK
;
A
#
# COMPACT_ATOMS: atom_id res chain seq x y z
N MET A 1 8.47 -35.74 29.83
CA MET A 1 8.28 -34.32 30.20
C MET A 1 7.20 -34.28 31.26
N GLN A 2 7.54 -33.92 32.50
CA GLN A 2 6.61 -33.99 33.64
C GLN A 2 5.70 -32.75 33.70
N GLU A 3 6.26 -31.57 33.41
CA GLU A 3 5.54 -30.31 33.27
C GLU A 3 6.32 -29.37 32.33
N LEU A 4 5.64 -28.36 31.78
CA LEU A 4 6.21 -27.36 30.87
C LEU A 4 5.58 -25.99 31.13
N ARG A 5 6.41 -24.97 31.32
CA ARG A 5 6.01 -23.57 31.47
C ARG A 5 6.82 -22.68 30.53
N ARG A 6 6.14 -21.76 29.83
CA ARG A 6 6.77 -20.80 28.92
C ARG A 6 7.14 -19.53 29.66
N VAL A 7 8.44 -19.30 29.86
CA VAL A 7 8.99 -18.13 30.58
C VAL A 7 9.15 -16.87 29.73
N LYS A 8 9.09 -16.99 28.40
CA LYS A 8 9.21 -15.85 27.47
C LYS A 8 8.51 -16.14 26.15
N SER A 9 7.89 -15.11 25.57
CA SER A 9 7.28 -15.16 24.24
C SER A 9 7.58 -13.87 23.47
N GLY A 10 8.51 -13.94 22.51
CA GLY A 10 8.95 -12.78 21.75
C GLY A 10 9.68 -11.77 22.64
N VAL A 11 9.17 -10.54 22.73
CA VAL A 11 9.73 -9.49 23.58
C VAL A 11 9.34 -9.66 25.05
N LEU A 12 8.15 -10.19 25.33
CA LEU A 12 7.58 -10.23 26.68
C LEU A 12 8.05 -11.46 27.46
N GLY A 13 8.67 -11.21 28.61
CA GLY A 13 8.98 -12.20 29.65
C GLY A 13 7.97 -12.21 30.80
N GLU A 14 8.21 -13.08 31.79
CA GLU A 14 7.39 -13.16 33.02
C GLU A 14 7.46 -11.90 33.89
N GLU A 15 8.56 -11.16 33.81
CA GLU A 15 8.77 -9.91 34.56
C GLU A 15 8.09 -8.70 33.89
N ASP A 16 7.75 -8.82 32.61
CA ASP A 16 7.23 -7.72 31.78
C ASP A 16 5.69 -7.62 31.87
N ASN A 17 5.18 -7.38 33.09
CA ASN A 17 3.75 -7.19 33.39
C ASN A 17 2.88 -8.41 33.06
N MET A 18 3.28 -9.59 33.55
CA MET A 18 2.47 -10.81 33.50
C MET A 18 1.26 -10.69 34.44
N VAL A 19 0.06 -10.85 33.87
CA VAL A 19 -1.22 -10.75 34.58
C VAL A 19 -1.94 -12.11 34.62
N THR A 20 -2.75 -12.31 35.66
CA THR A 20 -3.57 -13.52 35.81
C THR A 20 -4.99 -13.30 35.28
N LEU A 21 -5.74 -14.38 35.07
CA LEU A 21 -7.16 -14.28 34.67
C LEU A 21 -8.03 -13.61 35.74
N HIS A 22 -7.64 -13.69 37.01
CA HIS A 22 -8.34 -13.01 38.10
C HIS A 22 -8.17 -11.49 37.99
N ASP A 23 -6.95 -11.01 37.69
CA ASP A 23 -6.70 -9.58 37.51
C ASP A 23 -7.52 -8.99 36.35
N VAL A 24 -7.73 -9.75 35.27
CA VAL A 24 -8.56 -9.33 34.13
C VAL A 24 -10.04 -9.21 34.54
N LEU A 25 -10.55 -10.16 35.31
CA LEU A 25 -11.93 -10.15 35.81
C LEU A 25 -12.16 -8.96 36.75
N ASP A 26 -11.23 -8.76 37.69
CA ASP A 26 -11.31 -7.69 38.68
C ASP A 26 -11.19 -6.32 38.02
N ALA A 27 -10.28 -6.16 37.05
CA ALA A 27 -10.13 -4.92 36.29
C ALA A 27 -11.42 -4.55 35.54
N GLN A 28 -12.08 -5.54 34.92
CA GLN A 28 -13.36 -5.31 34.25
C GLN A 28 -14.47 -4.93 35.25
N HIS A 29 -14.56 -5.62 36.38
CA HIS A 29 -15.59 -5.35 37.40
C HIS A 29 -15.44 -3.96 38.03
N VAL A 30 -14.21 -3.53 38.31
CA VAL A 30 -13.91 -2.19 38.85
C VAL A 30 -14.32 -1.11 37.85
N TYR A 31 -14.01 -1.31 36.56
CA TYR A 31 -14.43 -0.40 35.50
C TYR A 31 -15.96 -0.30 35.41
N ASP A 32 -16.68 -1.42 35.47
CA ASP A 32 -18.14 -1.42 35.36
C ASP A 32 -18.83 -0.77 36.58
N THR A 33 -18.25 -0.94 37.77
CA THR A 33 -18.85 -0.46 39.03
C THR A 33 -18.53 1.01 39.31
N THR A 34 -17.27 1.40 39.13
CA THR A 34 -16.75 2.71 39.53
C THR A 34 -16.37 3.62 38.37
N LYS A 35 -16.33 3.08 37.13
CA LYS A 35 -15.82 3.75 35.93
C LYS A 35 -14.37 4.19 36.01
N ASP A 36 -13.60 3.61 36.94
CA ASP A 36 -12.16 3.81 36.99
C ASP A 36 -11.45 2.93 35.95
N GLU A 37 -10.69 3.56 35.05
CA GLU A 37 -9.95 2.90 33.97
C GLU A 37 -8.51 2.50 34.36
N THR A 38 -8.02 2.95 35.52
CA THR A 38 -6.60 2.80 35.89
C THR A 38 -6.17 1.33 35.92
N TYR A 39 -6.99 0.46 36.50
CA TYR A 39 -6.69 -0.96 36.59
C TYR A 39 -6.72 -1.63 35.21
N LEU A 40 -7.73 -1.30 34.39
CA LEU A 40 -7.87 -1.86 33.05
C LEU A 40 -6.72 -1.44 32.11
N ARG A 41 -6.28 -0.18 32.19
CA ARG A 41 -5.13 0.35 31.42
C ARG A 41 -3.79 -0.24 31.87
N ARG A 42 -3.70 -0.78 33.09
CA ARG A 42 -2.51 -1.52 33.56
C ARG A 42 -2.48 -2.95 33.00
N VAL A 43 -3.64 -3.60 32.92
CA VAL A 43 -3.77 -4.98 32.41
C VAL A 43 -3.57 -5.03 30.90
N VAL A 44 -4.16 -4.06 30.17
CA VAL A 44 -4.08 -4.00 28.70
C VAL A 44 -2.92 -3.11 28.26
N MET A 45 -1.85 -3.74 27.79
CA MET A 45 -0.69 -3.02 27.24
C MET A 45 -0.91 -2.59 25.78
N PRO A 46 -0.30 -1.46 25.35
CA PRO A 46 -0.34 -1.04 23.96
C PRO A 46 0.45 -2.01 23.05
N LEU A 47 -0.04 -2.21 21.82
CA LEU A 47 0.53 -3.16 20.87
C LEU A 47 1.96 -2.81 20.45
N GLU A 48 2.33 -1.53 20.57
CA GLU A 48 3.67 -0.99 20.31
C GLU A 48 4.77 -1.69 21.13
N VAL A 49 4.44 -2.23 22.31
CA VAL A 49 5.40 -2.95 23.17
C VAL A 49 5.99 -4.16 22.45
N LEU A 50 5.19 -4.84 21.62
CA LEU A 50 5.62 -6.01 20.84
C LEU A 50 6.57 -5.65 19.69
N LEU A 51 6.61 -4.38 19.30
CA LEU A 51 7.32 -3.89 18.13
C LEU A 51 8.66 -3.23 18.47
N THR A 52 9.06 -3.26 19.73
CA THR A 52 10.29 -2.62 20.23
C THR A 52 11.58 -3.18 19.66
N ASN A 53 11.60 -4.46 19.25
CA ASN A 53 12.76 -5.11 18.63
C ASN A 53 13.04 -4.63 17.19
N TYR A 54 12.07 -4.02 16.52
CA TYR A 54 12.20 -3.63 15.12
C TYR A 54 12.89 -2.27 14.96
N LYS A 55 13.62 -2.11 13.85
CA LYS A 55 14.19 -0.81 13.47
C LYS A 55 13.07 0.15 13.12
N ARG A 56 13.19 1.38 13.62
CA ARG A 56 12.12 2.39 13.57
C ARG A 56 12.31 3.36 12.41
N VAL A 57 11.22 3.63 11.70
CA VAL A 57 11.17 4.65 10.64
C VAL A 57 10.01 5.59 10.93
N VAL A 58 10.33 6.84 11.22
CA VAL A 58 9.34 7.88 11.53
C VAL A 58 8.84 8.50 10.24
N VAL A 59 7.52 8.47 10.07
CA VAL A 59 6.82 8.95 8.87
C VAL A 59 6.17 10.30 9.15
N LYS A 60 6.15 11.16 8.14
CA LYS A 60 5.42 12.43 8.17
C LYS A 60 3.91 12.19 8.23
N ASP A 61 3.19 12.92 9.09
CA ASP A 61 1.74 12.80 9.30
C ASP A 61 0.91 12.84 8.00
N SER A 62 1.35 13.60 6.98
CA SER A 62 0.68 13.67 5.68
C SER A 62 0.71 12.37 4.86
N ALA A 63 1.66 11.49 5.15
CA ALA A 63 1.84 10.21 4.46
C ALA A 63 1.20 9.03 5.21
N VAL A 64 0.84 9.20 6.48
CA VAL A 64 0.32 8.12 7.34
C VAL A 64 -0.93 7.47 6.75
N ASN A 65 -1.94 8.26 6.38
CA ASN A 65 -3.17 7.68 5.85
C ASN A 65 -2.94 6.94 4.52
N ALA A 66 -2.03 7.42 3.66
CA ALA A 66 -1.69 6.72 2.42
C ALA A 66 -1.13 5.31 2.70
N ILE A 67 -0.30 5.17 3.74
CA ILE A 67 0.26 3.89 4.19
C ILE A 67 -0.85 2.99 4.75
N CYS A 68 -1.82 3.54 5.48
CA CYS A 68 -2.99 2.77 5.95
C CYS A 68 -3.83 2.18 4.79
N TYR A 69 -3.81 2.81 3.61
CA TYR A 69 -4.40 2.27 2.38
C TYR A 69 -3.51 1.28 1.62
N GLY A 70 -2.28 1.03 2.10
CA GLY A 70 -1.34 0.11 1.46
C GLY A 70 -0.38 0.78 0.46
N ALA A 71 -0.27 2.11 0.44
CA ALA A 71 0.71 2.79 -0.41
C ALA A 71 2.14 2.56 0.09
N LYS A 72 3.10 2.38 -0.81
CA LYS A 72 4.52 2.25 -0.46
C LYS A 72 5.03 3.55 0.19
N LEU A 73 5.95 3.44 1.14
CA LEU A 73 6.60 4.61 1.73
C LEU A 73 7.63 5.16 0.74
N MET A 74 7.47 6.43 0.35
CA MET A 74 8.39 7.15 -0.53
C MET A 74 9.27 8.11 0.28
N ILE A 75 10.43 8.49 -0.25
CA ILE A 75 11.36 9.44 0.39
C ILE A 75 10.67 10.73 0.90
N PRO A 76 9.73 11.39 0.17
CA PRO A 76 9.08 12.60 0.69
C PRO A 76 8.21 12.39 1.94
N GLY A 77 7.85 11.14 2.25
CA GLY A 77 7.10 10.77 3.45
C GLY A 77 7.98 10.39 4.64
N LEU A 78 9.29 10.22 4.43
CA LEU A 78 10.27 9.89 5.46
C LEU A 78 10.61 11.15 6.28
N LEU A 79 10.60 11.03 7.61
CA LEU A 79 11.01 12.12 8.51
C LEU A 79 12.30 11.77 9.26
N ARG A 80 12.36 10.59 9.86
CA ARG A 80 13.54 10.07 10.56
C ARG A 80 13.65 8.58 10.35
N PHE A 81 14.85 8.03 10.48
CA PHE A 81 15.12 6.61 10.36
C PHE A 81 16.14 6.19 11.41
N ALA A 82 16.08 4.92 11.81
CA ALA A 82 17.10 4.32 12.66
C ALA A 82 18.38 4.00 11.88
N ASP A 83 19.48 3.89 12.60
CA ASP A 83 20.76 3.49 12.03
C ASP A 83 20.81 2.00 11.69
N GLY A 84 21.68 1.66 10.75
CA GLY A 84 21.97 0.27 10.37
C GLY A 84 20.81 -0.48 9.73
N ILE A 85 19.88 0.20 9.05
CA ILE A 85 18.84 -0.44 8.24
C ILE A 85 19.48 -0.98 6.96
N GLU A 86 19.34 -2.28 6.74
CA GLU A 86 19.77 -2.96 5.52
C GLU A 86 18.61 -3.21 4.56
N ILE A 87 18.94 -3.54 3.31
CA ILE A 87 17.92 -3.88 2.31
C ILE A 87 17.24 -5.19 2.71
N ASN A 88 15.91 -5.22 2.61
CA ASN A 88 15.04 -6.33 3.03
C ASN A 88 14.88 -6.53 4.54
N ASP A 89 15.40 -5.63 5.37
CA ASP A 89 15.13 -5.67 6.81
C ASP A 89 13.65 -5.39 7.12
N GLU A 90 13.15 -6.03 8.17
CA GLU A 90 11.84 -5.71 8.74
C GLU A 90 11.94 -4.45 9.60
N VAL A 91 11.14 -3.45 9.24
CA VAL A 91 11.10 -2.15 9.91
C VAL A 91 9.68 -1.81 10.32
N VAL A 92 9.56 -1.06 11.42
CA VAL A 92 8.28 -0.52 11.89
C VAL A 92 8.17 0.93 11.47
N LEU A 93 7.10 1.23 10.75
CA LEU A 93 6.71 2.59 10.40
C LEU A 93 5.92 3.17 11.56
N MET A 94 6.38 4.30 12.10
CA MET A 94 5.76 4.95 13.25
C MET A 94 5.42 6.42 12.97
N THR A 95 4.41 6.93 13.66
CA THR A 95 4.11 8.37 13.66
C THR A 95 5.08 9.13 14.56
N THR A 96 5.05 10.47 14.50
CA THR A 96 5.81 11.32 15.41
C THR A 96 5.40 11.17 16.88
N LYS A 97 4.19 10.64 17.13
CA LYS A 97 3.65 10.36 18.48
C LYS A 97 4.10 9.00 19.03
N GLY A 98 4.70 8.16 18.20
CA GLY A 98 5.09 6.81 18.59
C GLY A 98 4.06 5.72 18.31
N GLU A 99 2.99 6.02 17.60
CA GLU A 99 1.97 5.03 17.21
C GLU A 99 2.52 4.15 16.09
N ALA A 100 2.28 2.84 16.16
CA ALA A 100 2.68 1.91 15.11
C ALA A 100 1.71 1.95 13.92
N ILE A 101 2.20 2.38 12.75
CA ILE A 101 1.39 2.48 11.52
C ILE A 101 1.32 1.12 10.83
N ALA A 102 2.48 0.56 10.52
CA ALA A 102 2.61 -0.67 9.74
C ALA A 102 4.00 -1.30 9.93
N VAL A 103 4.07 -2.61 9.73
CA VAL A 103 5.33 -3.33 9.51
C VAL A 103 5.62 -3.33 8.02
N ALA A 104 6.84 -2.98 7.66
CA ALA A 104 7.30 -2.86 6.28
C ALA A 104 8.66 -3.52 6.09
N ILE A 105 9.00 -3.79 4.85
CA ILE A 105 10.29 -4.32 4.43
C ILE A 105 11.05 -3.15 3.80
N ALA A 106 12.24 -2.85 4.32
CA ALA A 106 13.11 -1.81 3.79
C ALA A 106 13.56 -2.15 2.36
N GLN A 107 13.60 -1.15 1.49
CA GLN A 107 14.07 -1.27 0.10
C GLN A 107 15.34 -0.43 -0.14
N MET A 108 15.79 0.31 0.87
CA MET A 108 16.97 1.16 0.85
C MET A 108 17.74 0.97 2.15
N THR A 109 19.06 1.10 2.08
CA THR A 109 19.91 1.16 3.29
C THR A 109 19.85 2.54 3.93
N THR A 110 20.26 2.66 5.19
CA THR A 110 20.37 3.94 5.90
C THR A 110 21.18 5.00 5.12
N SER A 111 22.29 4.60 4.49
CA SER A 111 23.14 5.51 3.70
C SER A 111 22.45 6.03 2.44
N VAL A 112 21.68 5.18 1.78
CA VAL A 112 20.90 5.54 0.58
C VAL A 112 19.71 6.43 0.95
N MET A 113 19.04 6.13 2.06
CA MET A 113 17.92 6.94 2.58
C MET A 113 18.34 8.39 2.90
N ALA A 114 19.62 8.61 3.25
CA ALA A 114 20.16 9.94 3.55
C ALA A 114 20.57 10.73 2.30
N THR A 115 20.93 10.07 1.21
CA THR A 115 21.54 10.70 0.01
C THR A 115 20.57 10.88 -1.14
N VAL A 116 19.52 10.05 -1.22
CA VAL A 116 18.65 10.00 -2.40
C VAL A 116 17.45 10.93 -2.26
N ASP A 117 17.20 11.73 -3.31
CA ASP A 117 16.04 12.64 -3.38
C ASP A 117 14.71 11.93 -3.72
N HIS A 118 14.78 10.79 -4.42
CA HIS A 118 13.61 10.10 -4.97
C HIS A 118 13.72 8.59 -4.82
N GLY A 119 12.66 7.95 -4.34
CA GLY A 119 12.53 6.49 -4.41
C GLY A 119 11.62 5.91 -3.34
N VAL A 120 11.54 4.59 -3.35
CA VAL A 120 10.74 3.81 -2.41
C VAL A 120 11.62 3.43 -1.23
N VAL A 121 11.26 3.90 -0.03
CA VAL A 121 11.97 3.60 1.21
C VAL A 121 11.61 2.21 1.72
N ALA A 122 10.32 1.91 1.78
CA ALA A 122 9.82 0.65 2.34
C ALA A 122 8.54 0.18 1.64
N LYS A 123 8.45 -1.14 1.46
CA LYS A 123 7.25 -1.82 0.97
C LYS A 123 6.48 -2.36 2.18
N ILE A 124 5.18 -2.06 2.26
CA ILE A 124 4.35 -2.54 3.36
C ILE A 124 4.24 -4.06 3.34
N LYS A 125 4.42 -4.68 4.52
CA LYS A 125 4.13 -6.10 4.77
C LYS A 125 2.76 -6.26 5.44
N ARG A 126 2.50 -5.49 6.51
CA ARG A 126 1.23 -5.53 7.25
C ARG A 126 0.87 -4.16 7.81
N VAL A 127 -0.35 -3.69 7.53
CA VAL A 127 -0.91 -2.47 8.12
C VAL A 127 -1.54 -2.81 9.47
N ILE A 128 -1.28 -1.98 10.48
CA ILE A 128 -1.81 -2.13 11.84
C ILE A 128 -2.83 -1.02 12.12
N MET A 129 -2.46 0.23 11.83
CA MET A 129 -3.29 1.39 12.10
C MET A 129 -4.55 1.42 11.22
N GLU A 130 -5.67 1.85 11.81
CA GLU A 130 -6.93 2.00 11.10
C GLU A 130 -6.86 3.07 10.00
N ARG A 131 -7.75 2.93 9.01
CA ARG A 131 -7.89 3.91 7.92
C ARG A 131 -8.59 5.16 8.44
N ASP A 132 -8.20 6.32 7.91
CA ASP A 132 -8.82 7.62 8.22
C ASP A 132 -8.63 8.14 9.67
N VAL A 133 -7.74 7.53 10.47
CA VAL A 133 -7.25 8.13 11.73
C VAL A 133 -6.54 9.47 11.47
N TYR A 134 -5.81 9.55 10.35
CA TYR A 134 -5.16 10.77 9.86
C TYR A 134 -5.86 11.29 8.60
N PRO A 135 -5.92 12.63 8.37
CA PRO A 135 -6.60 13.19 7.21
C PRO A 135 -5.91 12.79 5.89
N ARG A 136 -6.71 12.63 4.84
CA ARG A 136 -6.21 12.32 3.48
C ARG A 136 -5.53 13.54 2.89
N ARG A 137 -4.21 13.48 2.69
CA ARG A 137 -3.41 14.60 2.13
C ARG A 137 -2.72 14.29 0.80
N TRP A 138 -2.94 13.13 0.21
CA TRP A 138 -2.40 12.82 -1.11
C TRP A 138 -3.08 13.69 -2.19
N GLY A 139 -2.31 14.16 -3.17
CA GLY A 139 -2.83 14.99 -4.27
C GLY A 139 -3.12 16.46 -3.93
N LEU A 140 -2.71 16.93 -2.75
CA LEU A 140 -2.71 18.34 -2.32
C LEU A 140 -1.31 18.98 -2.35
N GLY A 141 -0.30 18.30 -2.92
CA GLY A 141 1.04 18.86 -3.05
C GLY A 141 1.10 20.04 -4.06
N PRO A 142 2.11 20.93 -3.97
CA PRO A 142 2.22 22.10 -4.85
C PRO A 142 2.16 21.76 -6.34
N MET A 143 2.86 20.71 -6.75
CA MET A 143 2.83 20.21 -8.15
C MET A 143 1.49 19.61 -8.54
N ALA A 144 0.83 18.87 -7.64
CA ALA A 144 -0.49 18.29 -7.91
C ALA A 144 -1.57 19.38 -8.04
N GLN A 145 -1.48 20.44 -7.23
CA GLN A 145 -2.40 21.58 -7.28
C GLN A 145 -2.15 22.44 -8.53
N ARG A 146 -0.88 22.72 -8.88
CA ARG A 146 -0.50 23.37 -10.15
C ARG A 146 -1.03 22.59 -11.37
N LYS A 147 -0.88 21.26 -11.39
CA LYS A 147 -1.42 20.41 -12.46
C LYS A 147 -2.94 20.50 -12.54
N LYS A 148 -3.65 20.40 -11.42
CA LYS A 148 -5.12 20.55 -11.38
C LYS A 148 -5.59 21.93 -11.84
N ASN A 149 -4.87 23.00 -11.48
CA ASN A 149 -5.19 24.36 -11.92
C ASN A 149 -4.94 24.53 -13.42
N MET A 150 -3.85 24.01 -13.97
CA MET A 150 -3.59 24.06 -15.42
C MET A 150 -4.58 23.25 -16.25
N ILE A 151 -5.13 22.16 -15.71
CA ILE A 151 -6.24 21.43 -16.34
C ILE A 151 -7.51 22.29 -16.37
N LYS A 152 -7.82 23.00 -15.26
CA LYS A 152 -8.96 23.94 -15.22
C LYS A 152 -8.78 25.13 -16.17
N GLU A 153 -7.55 25.61 -16.33
CA GLU A 153 -7.19 26.69 -17.25
C GLU A 153 -7.14 26.24 -18.72
N GLY A 154 -7.33 24.93 -19.02
CA GLY A 154 -7.30 24.39 -20.38
C GLY A 154 -5.90 24.35 -21.02
N LYS A 155 -4.85 24.65 -20.25
CA LYS A 155 -3.45 24.56 -20.70
C LYS A 155 -2.95 23.12 -20.76
N LEU A 156 -3.57 22.23 -20.00
CA LEU A 156 -3.40 20.76 -20.07
C LEU A 156 -4.71 20.08 -20.47
N ASP A 157 -4.60 18.91 -21.09
CA ASP A 157 -5.76 18.06 -21.41
C ASP A 157 -6.50 17.56 -20.14
N LYS A 158 -7.73 17.05 -20.29
CA LYS A 158 -8.57 16.46 -19.22
C LYS A 158 -7.82 15.38 -18.43
N HIS A 159 -6.90 14.66 -19.08
CA HIS A 159 -6.08 13.61 -18.49
C HIS A 159 -4.72 14.11 -17.98
N GLY A 160 -4.46 15.42 -18.06
CA GLY A 160 -3.23 16.04 -17.59
C GLY A 160 -2.01 15.70 -18.45
N LYS A 161 -2.20 15.47 -19.75
CA LYS A 161 -1.14 15.37 -20.75
C LYS A 161 -0.81 16.75 -21.33
N PRO A 162 0.43 16.99 -21.78
CA PRO A 162 0.79 18.22 -22.46
C PRO A 162 0.00 18.42 -23.76
N ASN A 163 -0.41 19.65 -24.02
CA ASN A 163 -1.03 20.12 -25.26
C ASN A 163 -0.22 21.30 -25.82
N ALA A 164 -0.55 21.78 -27.02
CA ALA A 164 0.15 22.90 -27.68
C ALA A 164 0.26 24.18 -26.81
N ASN A 165 -0.64 24.36 -25.84
CA ASN A 165 -0.66 25.52 -24.93
C ASN A 165 0.08 25.29 -23.60
N THR A 166 0.84 24.19 -23.48
CA THR A 166 1.60 23.94 -22.24
C THR A 166 2.85 24.82 -22.16
N PRO A 167 3.05 25.57 -21.06
CA PRO A 167 4.27 26.32 -20.86
C PRO A 167 5.47 25.38 -20.69
N SER A 168 6.60 25.73 -21.31
CA SER A 168 7.86 24.97 -21.26
C SER A 168 8.39 24.76 -19.84
N ASP A 169 8.13 25.70 -18.93
CA ASP A 169 8.47 25.63 -17.50
C ASP A 169 7.83 24.43 -16.79
N PHE A 170 6.59 24.06 -17.18
CA PHE A 170 5.94 22.87 -16.64
C PHE A 170 6.55 21.58 -17.20
N LEU A 171 6.98 21.57 -18.46
CA LEU A 171 7.62 20.40 -19.08
C LEU A 171 8.99 20.09 -18.47
N GLN A 172 9.76 21.11 -18.11
CA GLN A 172 11.07 20.92 -17.47
C GLN A 172 10.95 20.48 -16.01
N SER A 173 9.95 20.99 -15.28
CA SER A 173 9.76 20.68 -13.86
C SER A 173 8.95 19.41 -13.58
N TYR A 174 8.07 19.00 -14.50
CA TYR A 174 7.21 17.83 -14.33
C TYR A 174 7.88 16.54 -14.83
N LYS A 175 8.36 15.71 -13.90
CA LYS A 175 8.89 14.38 -14.19
C LYS A 175 7.81 13.32 -13.90
N ASP A 176 7.44 12.56 -14.93
CA ASP A 176 6.47 11.46 -14.81
C ASP A 176 7.17 10.15 -14.46
N PHE A 177 7.13 9.78 -13.17
CA PHE A 177 7.74 8.56 -12.65
C PHE A 177 6.95 7.28 -12.95
N SER A 178 5.77 7.37 -13.58
CA SER A 178 5.00 6.19 -14.00
C SER A 178 5.59 5.51 -15.25
N LYS A 179 6.37 6.25 -16.05
CA LYS A 179 6.98 5.75 -17.30
C LYS A 179 8.44 5.35 -17.18
N SER A 180 9.12 5.72 -16.09
CA SER A 180 10.47 5.24 -15.83
C SER A 180 10.41 3.78 -15.39
N LYS A 181 10.68 2.84 -16.31
CA LYS A 181 11.08 1.48 -15.95
C LYS A 181 12.30 1.55 -15.02
N PRO A 182 12.44 0.66 -14.01
CA PRO A 182 13.64 0.60 -13.20
C PRO A 182 14.81 0.15 -14.08
N SER A 183 15.60 1.09 -14.57
CA SER A 183 16.87 0.82 -15.24
C SER A 183 17.93 0.54 -14.17
N GLY A 184 18.18 -0.74 -13.93
CA GLY A 184 19.19 -1.17 -12.96
C GLY A 184 19.38 -2.69 -12.95
N LEU A 185 19.57 -3.30 -14.13
CA LEU A 185 20.12 -4.64 -14.35
C LEU A 185 20.32 -4.83 -15.86
N SER A 186 21.32 -4.16 -16.43
CA SER A 186 21.92 -4.58 -17.70
C SER A 186 23.34 -4.05 -17.74
N GLY A 187 24.29 -4.93 -17.45
CA GLY A 187 25.72 -4.67 -17.62
C GLY A 187 26.05 -4.36 -19.07
N SER A 188 27.12 -3.56 -19.21
CA SER A 188 27.75 -3.21 -20.46
C SER A 188 28.25 -4.43 -21.22
N SER A 189 27.89 -4.53 -22.50
CA SER A 189 28.78 -5.09 -23.51
C SER A 189 28.43 -4.42 -24.83
N ASP A 190 29.33 -3.56 -25.27
CA ASP A 190 29.28 -2.85 -26.52
C ASP A 190 29.87 -3.72 -27.65
N SER A 191 29.39 -3.45 -28.88
CA SER A 191 29.94 -3.83 -30.19
C SER A 191 29.84 -5.28 -30.72
N ALA A 192 28.99 -5.51 -31.72
CA ALA A 192 29.37 -5.50 -33.15
C ALA A 192 28.29 -6.13 -34.06
N THR A 193 27.98 -5.42 -35.13
CA THR A 193 27.13 -5.75 -36.30
C THR A 193 27.66 -6.91 -37.15
N ALA A 194 26.77 -7.81 -37.62
CA ALA A 194 26.83 -8.48 -38.94
C ALA A 194 25.54 -9.27 -39.25
N GLU A 195 25.28 -9.48 -40.54
CA GLU A 195 24.01 -9.74 -41.24
C GLU A 195 23.36 -11.14 -41.09
N ALA A 196 22.08 -11.20 -41.48
CA ALA A 196 21.31 -12.42 -41.77
C ALA A 196 21.83 -13.18 -43.00
N PRO A 197 21.59 -14.50 -43.11
CA PRO A 197 20.65 -14.96 -44.15
C PRO A 197 19.80 -16.22 -43.83
N SER A 198 18.94 -16.51 -44.81
CA SER A 198 17.81 -17.43 -45.02
C SER A 198 17.90 -18.94 -44.73
N THR A 199 16.71 -19.51 -44.48
CA THR A 199 16.24 -20.92 -44.44
C THR A 199 16.57 -21.79 -45.68
N PRO A 200 16.54 -23.15 -45.60
CA PRO A 200 15.31 -23.90 -45.95
C PRO A 200 15.06 -25.23 -45.18
N ALA A 201 13.84 -25.73 -45.35
CA ALA A 201 13.16 -26.87 -44.70
C ALA A 201 13.62 -28.29 -45.12
N LYS A 202 13.31 -29.30 -44.28
CA LYS A 202 12.79 -30.63 -44.71
C LYS A 202 12.19 -31.46 -43.55
N GLU A 203 11.01 -32.03 -43.83
CA GLU A 203 10.26 -33.12 -43.16
C GLU A 203 11.07 -34.45 -43.17
N GLU A 204 10.79 -35.55 -42.46
CA GLU A 204 9.53 -36.23 -42.08
C GLU A 204 9.84 -37.48 -41.17
N LYS A 205 8.80 -38.01 -40.46
CA LYS A 205 8.58 -39.41 -39.95
C LYS A 205 9.33 -39.89 -38.69
N GLU A 206 8.77 -40.65 -37.73
CA GLU A 206 7.54 -41.49 -37.58
C GLU A 206 7.28 -41.68 -36.04
N ALA A 207 6.07 -41.47 -35.52
CA ALA A 207 5.02 -42.46 -35.21
C ALA A 207 5.24 -43.34 -33.95
N MET A 208 4.42 -43.12 -32.91
CA MET A 208 3.71 -44.19 -32.19
C MET A 208 2.50 -43.61 -31.43
N ASP A 209 1.36 -44.22 -31.71
CA ASP A 209 -0.03 -43.87 -31.38
C ASP A 209 -0.62 -45.07 -30.61
N VAL A 210 -1.38 -44.83 -29.53
CA VAL A 210 -2.57 -45.56 -29.01
C VAL A 210 -3.15 -44.63 -27.91
N ASP A 211 -4.22 -43.84 -28.11
CA ASP A 211 -5.66 -44.22 -28.22
C ASP A 211 -6.23 -44.63 -26.82
N GLU A 212 -7.38 -44.20 -26.31
CA GLU A 212 -8.48 -43.36 -26.79
C GLU A 212 -9.22 -42.79 -25.56
N SER A 213 -10.12 -41.85 -25.86
CA SER A 213 -11.02 -41.10 -24.96
C SER A 213 -12.30 -41.97 -24.69
N PRO A 214 -13.57 -41.51 -24.50
CA PRO A 214 -14.15 -40.17 -24.68
C PRO A 214 -15.32 -39.71 -23.78
N ALA A 215 -15.61 -38.41 -24.00
CA ALA A 215 -16.92 -37.71 -24.09
C ALA A 215 -17.62 -37.32 -22.77
N ASP A 216 -18.32 -36.17 -22.66
CA ASP A 216 -19.06 -35.32 -23.61
C ASP A 216 -19.34 -33.97 -22.88
N ASP A 217 -18.96 -32.78 -23.38
CA ASP A 217 -19.66 -31.85 -24.33
C ASP A 217 -20.62 -30.84 -23.66
N GLY A 218 -20.73 -29.62 -24.21
CA GLY A 218 -21.74 -28.63 -23.77
C GLY A 218 -21.43 -27.13 -23.83
N ASP A 219 -21.05 -26.63 -25.01
CA ASP A 219 -20.99 -25.24 -25.51
C ASP A 219 -21.92 -24.14 -24.90
N LYS A 220 -21.39 -22.92 -24.64
CA LYS A 220 -22.01 -21.64 -25.10
C LYS A 220 -21.20 -20.36 -24.87
N LYS A 221 -20.82 -19.78 -26.01
CA LYS A 221 -20.30 -18.41 -26.28
C LYS A 221 -21.37 -17.31 -26.03
N ARG A 222 -21.00 -16.16 -25.43
CA ARG A 222 -21.61 -14.81 -25.67
C ARG A 222 -20.87 -13.64 -24.98
N SER A 223 -20.30 -12.78 -25.84
CA SER A 223 -20.23 -11.29 -25.90
C SER A 223 -20.07 -10.40 -24.65
N ALA A 224 -19.21 -9.39 -24.86
CA ALA A 224 -18.93 -8.19 -24.09
C ALA A 224 -20.03 -7.09 -24.15
N ASP A 225 -19.86 -6.08 -23.28
CA ASP A 225 -20.45 -4.72 -23.26
C ASP A 225 -21.95 -4.57 -22.91
N ASP A 226 -22.24 -4.04 -21.70
CA ASP A 226 -23.13 -2.89 -21.39
C ASP A 226 -23.59 -2.93 -19.91
N ASP A 227 -23.03 -2.11 -19.01
CA ASP A 227 -23.56 -1.98 -17.63
C ASP A 227 -23.35 -0.57 -17.01
N GLU A 228 -23.61 0.49 -17.79
CA GLU A 228 -23.54 1.89 -17.32
C GLU A 228 -24.83 2.71 -17.54
N ALA A 229 -25.99 2.07 -17.71
CA ALA A 229 -27.27 2.78 -17.93
C ALA A 229 -28.28 2.73 -16.77
N ASN A 230 -28.18 1.77 -15.83
CA ASN A 230 -29.31 1.45 -14.93
C ASN A 230 -29.37 2.25 -13.60
N GLY A 231 -28.41 3.15 -13.35
CA GLY A 231 -28.36 3.94 -12.11
C GLY A 231 -29.21 5.22 -12.13
N SER A 232 -29.56 5.73 -13.31
CA SER A 232 -30.14 7.06 -13.48
C SER A 232 -31.67 7.10 -13.32
N GLU A 233 -32.38 6.06 -13.74
CA GLU A 233 -33.85 5.98 -13.65
C GLU A 233 -34.36 5.78 -12.22
N LYS A 234 -33.63 4.99 -11.41
CA LYS A 234 -34.00 4.72 -10.01
C LYS A 234 -33.92 5.97 -9.12
N LYS A 235 -33.11 6.96 -9.52
CA LYS A 235 -32.93 8.24 -8.81
C LYS A 235 -34.00 9.29 -9.18
N LYS A 236 -34.50 9.28 -10.43
CA LYS A 236 -35.62 10.14 -10.86
C LYS A 236 -36.93 9.76 -10.16
N ASN A 237 -37.26 8.47 -10.12
CA ASN A 237 -38.51 7.99 -9.51
C ASN A 237 -38.60 8.28 -7.99
N LYS A 238 -37.47 8.30 -7.28
CA LYS A 238 -37.44 8.64 -5.84
C LYS A 238 -37.61 10.15 -5.59
N LYS A 239 -37.22 11.01 -6.54
CA LYS A 239 -37.34 12.47 -6.44
C LYS A 239 -38.76 12.96 -6.71
N ASP A 240 -39.47 12.33 -7.65
CA ASP A 240 -40.86 12.68 -7.96
C ASP A 240 -41.87 12.20 -6.90
N LYS A 241 -41.60 11.05 -6.25
CA LYS A 241 -42.44 10.57 -5.15
C LYS A 241 -42.32 11.44 -3.88
N LYS A 242 -41.18 12.13 -3.68
CA LYS A 242 -40.99 13.07 -2.56
C LYS A 242 -41.70 14.41 -2.82
N LYS A 243 -41.63 14.94 -4.05
CA LYS A 243 -42.33 16.19 -4.43
C LYS A 243 -43.86 16.08 -4.40
N LYS A 244 -44.45 14.89 -4.59
CA LYS A 244 -45.91 14.68 -4.47
C LYS A 244 -46.40 14.59 -3.03
N LYS A 245 -45.51 14.39 -2.05
CA LYS A 245 -45.88 14.26 -0.63
C LYS A 245 -45.82 15.60 0.13
N ASP A 246 -45.01 16.54 -0.35
CA ASP A 246 -44.88 17.89 0.25
C ASP A 246 -45.92 18.91 -0.29
N LYS A 247 -46.86 18.45 -1.14
CA LYS A 247 -47.87 19.32 -1.79
C LYS A 247 -49.32 18.88 -1.53
N LYS A 248 -49.55 18.08 -0.49
CA LYS A 248 -50.87 17.64 -0.06
C LYS A 248 -51.02 17.82 1.44
#